data_AF-C5BEC6-F1
#
_entry.id   AF-C5BEC6-F1
#
_cell.length_a   1.000
_cell.length_b   1.000
_cell.length_c   1.000
_cell.angle_alpha   90.00
_cell.angle_beta   90.00
_cell.angle_gamma   90.00
#
_symmetry.space_group_name_H-M   'P 1'
#
loop_
_entity.id
_entity.type
_entity.pdbx_description
1 polymer ?
#
loop_
_entity_poly.entity_id
_entity_poly.type
_entity_poly.pdbx_seq_one_letter_code
_entity_poly.pdbx_strand_id
1 'polypeptide(L)'
;MKYHRYFFTALLLLSGPAFSWCKLDSPGIESQRGQVLMSNQNMFPGGQQMSVPLPLFSKQTLCSAYSSEQNEVHLGTPYERGVVVKFYDNVFIDIAIQAPPLATIKLQKGNYTAAQFLDRLTVTARPVAPTQTKRVAIDGEYLLESAMVISAGSGTSGSLGEFLRRFITFLFTGKWPASENDLYQVHLNLTLDYKATTCQFTDTLIRLPPLSISDLTQGGAVTSAIANHSLVAQCDSLSGDDSRAQTNRTLRVTLSSDALLPENPRVVLPHSGTGGVGFILYNEQQQPITLGGAAAQPSVIRLIPQWTTLPERGFNIPIHAGYYVYNRSLAQPGPLEANVTINIDYD
;
A
#
# COMPACT_ATOMS: atom_id res chain seq x y z
N MET A 1 -54.59 -16.25 10.83
CA MET A 1 -53.80 -15.22 11.54
C MET A 1 -53.79 -13.96 10.68
N LYS A 2 -54.83 -13.11 10.77
CA LYS A 2 -54.86 -11.82 11.50
C LYS A 2 -53.60 -10.96 11.27
N TYR A 3 -53.60 -10.19 10.18
CA TYR A 3 -52.89 -8.91 10.12
C TYR A 3 -53.92 -7.79 10.11
N HIS A 4 -53.82 -6.92 11.11
CA HIS A 4 -54.72 -5.80 11.32
C HIS A 4 -54.55 -4.74 10.24
N ARG A 5 -55.71 -4.23 9.82
CA ARG A 5 -55.93 -3.02 9.02
C ARG A 5 -55.17 -1.84 9.64
N TYR A 6 -54.25 -1.23 8.89
CA TYR A 6 -53.81 0.12 9.20
C TYR A 6 -54.81 1.11 8.62
N PHE A 7 -55.27 1.93 9.55
CA PHE A 7 -56.28 2.96 9.43
C PHE A 7 -55.75 4.06 8.51
N PHE A 8 -56.49 4.35 7.44
CA PHE A 8 -56.43 5.61 6.73
C PHE A 8 -57.02 6.68 7.66
N THR A 9 -56.19 7.57 8.18
CA THR A 9 -56.64 8.88 8.67
C THR A 9 -55.84 9.94 7.95
N ALA A 10 -56.51 10.55 6.98
CA ALA A 10 -56.13 11.85 6.46
C ALA A 10 -56.14 12.86 7.62
N LEU A 11 -54.99 13.43 7.92
CA LEU A 11 -54.89 14.72 8.60
C LEU A 11 -54.09 15.64 7.69
N LEU A 12 -54.81 16.19 6.70
CA LEU A 12 -54.35 17.32 5.91
C LEU A 12 -54.97 18.57 6.55
N LEU A 13 -54.18 19.63 6.58
CA LEU A 13 -54.55 21.03 6.86
C LEU A 13 -54.54 21.41 8.34
N LEU A 14 -53.33 21.68 8.86
CA LEU A 14 -52.96 22.93 9.54
C LEU A 14 -51.45 22.93 9.83
N SER A 15 -50.63 22.81 8.78
CA SER A 15 -49.29 23.39 8.79
C SER A 15 -49.19 24.23 7.52
N GLY A 16 -49.16 25.55 7.69
CA GLY A 16 -48.75 26.42 6.60
C GLY A 16 -47.38 25.96 6.09
N PRO A 17 -47.04 26.21 4.83
CA PRO A 17 -45.73 25.83 4.32
C PRO A 17 -44.66 26.57 5.13
N ALA A 18 -43.93 25.82 5.97
CA ALA A 18 -42.81 26.36 6.70
C ALA A 18 -41.63 26.44 5.71
N PHE A 19 -41.57 27.55 4.98
CA PHE A 19 -40.59 27.78 3.93
C PHE A 19 -39.25 28.23 4.50
N SER A 20 -38.57 27.44 5.32
CA SER A 20 -37.14 27.68 5.58
C SER A 20 -36.30 26.98 4.50
N TRP A 21 -35.46 27.73 3.81
CA TRP A 21 -34.62 27.23 2.73
C TRP A 21 -33.23 27.87 2.79
N CYS A 22 -32.21 27.01 2.75
CA CYS A 22 -30.83 27.38 2.47
C CYS A 22 -30.50 27.01 1.02
N LYS A 23 -29.90 27.92 0.26
CA LYS A 23 -29.45 27.69 -1.11
C LYS A 23 -28.19 28.48 -1.40
N LEU A 24 -27.49 28.16 -2.47
CA LEU A 24 -26.40 29.02 -2.93
C LEU A 24 -26.95 30.36 -3.46
N ASP A 25 -26.16 31.41 -3.27
CA ASP A 25 -26.37 32.76 -3.82
C ASP A 25 -26.60 32.77 -5.35
N SER A 26 -26.00 31.81 -6.04
CA SER A 26 -26.12 31.55 -7.46
C SER A 26 -26.56 30.09 -7.68
N PRO A 27 -27.58 29.83 -8.52
CA PRO A 27 -28.13 28.49 -8.72
C PRO A 27 -27.09 27.41 -9.06
N GLY A 28 -27.43 26.17 -8.74
CA GLY A 28 -26.60 24.99 -8.95
C GLY A 28 -25.70 24.67 -7.75
N ILE A 29 -24.86 23.65 -7.91
CA ILE A 29 -23.89 23.19 -6.92
C ILE A 29 -22.52 23.82 -7.18
N GLU A 30 -21.77 24.18 -6.14
CA GLU A 30 -20.34 24.49 -6.31
C GLU A 30 -19.51 23.23 -6.06
N SER A 31 -18.74 22.82 -7.05
CA SER A 31 -17.84 21.67 -6.96
C SER A 31 -16.39 22.12 -6.96
N GLN A 32 -15.59 21.55 -6.08
CA GLN A 32 -14.17 21.85 -5.97
C GLN A 32 -13.33 20.58 -5.90
N ARG A 33 -12.04 20.69 -6.25
CA ARG A 33 -11.08 19.58 -6.22
C ARG A 33 -10.04 19.81 -5.14
N GLY A 34 -10.00 18.93 -4.14
CA GLY A 34 -8.90 18.82 -3.19
C GLY A 34 -7.80 17.91 -3.71
N GLN A 35 -6.60 18.05 -3.16
CA GLN A 35 -5.44 17.22 -3.50
C GLN A 35 -5.02 16.41 -2.26
N VAL A 36 -4.74 15.13 -2.48
CA VAL A 36 -4.23 14.21 -1.46
C VAL A 36 -2.94 13.62 -1.99
N LEU A 37 -1.81 14.06 -1.44
CA LEU A 37 -0.50 13.51 -1.77
C LEU A 37 -0.13 12.43 -0.76
N MET A 38 -0.04 11.20 -1.24
CA MET A 38 0.41 10.05 -0.49
C MET A 38 1.83 9.71 -0.89
N SER A 39 2.63 9.28 0.08
CA SER A 39 3.95 8.72 -0.20
C SER A 39 4.09 7.42 0.56
N ASN A 40 4.60 6.39 -0.11
CA ASN A 40 4.90 5.13 0.56
C ASN A 40 5.98 5.30 1.65
N GLN A 41 6.81 6.34 1.57
CA GLN A 41 7.77 6.67 2.62
C GLN A 41 7.11 7.05 3.95
N ASN A 42 5.88 7.56 3.91
CA ASN A 42 5.10 7.93 5.10
C ASN A 42 3.96 6.94 5.38
N MET A 43 3.90 5.85 4.61
CA MET A 43 2.81 4.90 4.66
C MET A 43 3.26 3.64 5.41
N PHE A 44 2.52 3.30 6.45
CA PHE A 44 2.74 2.13 7.29
C PHE A 44 1.50 1.22 7.24
N PRO A 45 1.55 -0.01 7.78
CA PRO A 45 0.36 -0.85 7.93
C PRO A 45 -0.79 -0.16 8.70
N GLY A 46 -0.46 0.78 9.60
CA GLY A 46 -1.44 1.61 10.32
C GLY A 46 -2.06 2.74 9.49
N GLY A 47 -1.54 3.01 8.30
CA GLY A 47 -1.97 4.06 7.40
C GLY A 47 -1.33 5.43 7.66
N GLN A 48 -1.54 6.34 6.71
CA GLN A 48 -1.18 7.76 6.76
C GLN A 48 -2.47 8.58 6.87
N GLN A 49 -2.52 9.53 7.80
CA GLN A 49 -3.60 10.51 7.88
C GLN A 49 -3.16 11.83 7.24
N MET A 50 -4.04 12.42 6.44
CA MET A 50 -3.80 13.66 5.72
C MET A 50 -5.00 14.59 5.93
N SER A 51 -4.71 15.85 6.27
CA SER A 51 -5.74 16.90 6.28
C SER A 51 -5.76 17.57 4.92
N VAL A 52 -6.90 17.52 4.25
CA VAL A 52 -7.16 18.25 3.02
C VAL A 52 -7.84 19.55 3.40
N PRO A 53 -7.18 20.71 3.28
CA PRO A 53 -7.88 21.98 3.43
C PRO A 53 -8.96 22.03 2.37
N LEU A 54 -10.16 22.44 2.76
CA LEU A 54 -11.20 22.60 1.78
C LEU A 54 -10.81 23.76 0.85
N PRO A 55 -10.86 23.56 -0.47
CA PRO A 55 -10.64 24.63 -1.43
C PRO A 55 -11.58 25.80 -1.10
N LEU A 56 -11.11 27.03 -1.33
CA LEU A 56 -11.88 28.24 -1.08
C LEU A 56 -13.10 28.26 -2.01
N PHE A 57 -14.19 27.65 -1.56
CA PHE A 57 -15.50 27.81 -2.17
C PHE A 57 -15.82 29.30 -2.25
N SER A 58 -16.25 29.72 -3.43
CA SER A 58 -16.45 31.11 -3.78
C SER A 58 -17.90 31.56 -3.58
N LYS A 59 -18.86 30.62 -3.65
CA LYS A 59 -20.28 30.89 -3.42
C LYS A 59 -20.60 30.93 -1.93
N GLN A 60 -21.66 31.66 -1.60
CA GLN A 60 -22.23 31.69 -0.25
C GLN A 60 -23.57 30.96 -0.20
N THR A 61 -23.84 30.31 0.93
CA THR A 61 -25.15 29.75 1.28
C THR A 61 -26.00 30.82 1.93
N LEU A 62 -27.12 31.17 1.30
CA LEU A 62 -28.12 32.09 1.82
C LEU A 62 -29.24 31.31 2.48
N CYS A 63 -29.46 31.54 3.78
CA CYS A 63 -30.55 30.95 4.55
C CYS A 63 -31.59 32.00 4.92
N SER A 64 -32.85 31.69 4.65
CA SER A 64 -33.98 32.62 4.78
C SER A 64 -34.58 32.66 6.19
N ALA A 65 -35.35 33.72 6.46
CA ALA A 65 -35.81 34.13 7.81
C ALA A 65 -37.01 33.35 8.37
N TYR A 66 -37.55 32.40 7.61
CA TYR A 66 -38.89 31.89 7.86
C TYR A 66 -38.97 31.01 9.12
N SER A 67 -37.89 30.33 9.50
CA SER A 67 -37.73 29.64 10.80
C SER A 67 -36.26 29.25 11.02
N SER A 68 -35.69 29.53 12.19
CA SER A 68 -34.34 29.06 12.58
C SER A 68 -34.31 27.58 12.96
N GLU A 69 -35.46 26.95 13.18
CA GLU A 69 -35.53 25.55 13.60
C GLU A 69 -35.48 24.55 12.43
N GLN A 70 -35.57 25.04 11.19
CA GLN A 70 -35.72 24.21 9.99
C GLN A 70 -34.69 24.49 8.88
N ASN A 71 -33.88 25.55 9.00
CA ASN A 71 -32.70 25.70 8.14
C ASN A 71 -31.64 24.70 8.60
N GLU A 72 -31.48 23.61 7.86
CA GLU A 72 -30.49 22.58 8.16
C GLU A 72 -29.56 22.37 6.97
N VAL A 73 -28.30 22.07 7.26
CA VAL A 73 -27.33 21.60 6.29
C VAL A 73 -26.84 20.23 6.73
N HIS A 74 -26.92 19.27 5.81
CA HIS A 74 -26.45 17.92 5.99
C HIS A 74 -25.09 17.76 5.33
N LEU A 75 -24.18 17.11 6.06
CA LEU A 75 -22.82 16.86 5.66
C LEU A 75 -22.61 15.35 5.66
N GLY A 76 -22.01 14.81 4.61
CA GLY A 76 -21.70 13.40 4.58
C GLY A 76 -20.63 13.03 3.58
N THR A 77 -19.93 11.94 3.89
CA THR A 77 -19.00 11.28 2.98
C THR A 77 -19.43 9.84 2.78
N PRO A 78 -19.47 9.33 1.54
CA PRO A 78 -19.76 7.92 1.29
C PRO A 78 -18.54 7.01 1.54
N TYR A 79 -17.40 7.59 1.91
CA TYR A 79 -16.11 6.90 2.01
C TYR A 79 -15.68 6.61 3.45
N GLU A 80 -16.60 6.63 4.42
CA GLU A 80 -16.29 6.26 5.82
C GLU A 80 -15.80 4.81 5.96
N ARG A 81 -16.34 3.91 5.13
CA ARG A 81 -15.99 2.47 5.16
C ARG A 81 -14.74 2.11 4.37
N GLY A 82 -14.06 3.10 3.79
CA GLY A 82 -12.91 2.88 2.93
C GLY A 82 -13.27 2.39 1.53
N VAL A 83 -12.47 2.77 0.54
CA VAL A 83 -12.48 2.18 -0.80
C VAL A 83 -11.07 1.82 -1.21
N VAL A 84 -10.91 0.62 -1.78
CA VAL A 84 -9.61 0.19 -2.28
C VAL A 84 -9.41 0.69 -3.71
N VAL A 85 -8.32 1.44 -3.90
CA VAL A 85 -7.81 1.87 -5.20
C VAL A 85 -6.53 1.12 -5.49
N LYS A 86 -6.46 0.51 -6.68
CA LYS A 86 -5.25 -0.07 -7.23
C LYS A 86 -4.45 1.05 -7.88
N PHE A 87 -3.24 1.30 -7.40
CA PHE A 87 -2.27 2.18 -8.04
C PHE A 87 -1.40 1.36 -9.01
N TYR A 88 -0.10 1.63 -9.11
CA TYR A 88 0.90 0.83 -9.83
C TYR A 88 0.68 -0.69 -9.69
N ASP A 89 1.34 -1.50 -10.54
CA ASP A 89 1.01 -2.91 -10.83
C ASP A 89 0.39 -3.76 -9.72
N ASN A 90 0.88 -3.70 -8.47
CA ASN A 90 0.32 -4.42 -7.31
C ASN A 90 0.20 -3.58 -6.02
N VAL A 91 0.09 -2.25 -6.11
CA VAL A 91 -0.03 -1.39 -4.92
C VAL A 91 -1.50 -1.06 -4.67
N PHE A 92 -2.06 -1.57 -3.58
CA PHE A 92 -3.47 -1.36 -3.21
C PHE A 92 -3.57 -0.51 -1.96
N ILE A 93 -4.29 0.61 -2.07
CA ILE A 93 -4.49 1.54 -0.95
C ILE A 93 -5.98 1.62 -0.63
N ASP A 94 -6.32 1.33 0.62
CA ASP A 94 -7.62 1.59 1.21
C ASP A 94 -7.72 3.06 1.63
N ILE A 95 -8.65 3.78 1.04
CA ILE A 95 -8.85 5.22 1.22
C ILE A 95 -10.16 5.43 1.97
N ALA A 96 -10.07 5.91 3.20
CA ALA A 96 -11.22 6.26 4.03
C ALA A 96 -11.25 7.76 4.33
N ILE A 97 -12.44 8.34 4.38
CA ILE A 97 -12.64 9.74 4.76
C ILE A 97 -13.32 9.77 6.12
N GLN A 98 -12.76 10.54 7.05
CA GLN A 98 -13.36 10.72 8.35
C GLN A 98 -14.71 11.44 8.20
N ALA A 99 -15.74 10.88 8.83
CA ALA A 99 -17.04 11.52 8.90
C ALA A 99 -16.93 12.94 9.50
N PRO A 100 -17.71 13.91 9.01
CA PRO A 100 -17.77 15.23 9.63
C PRO A 100 -18.19 15.09 11.10
N PRO A 101 -17.66 15.94 12.01
CA PRO A 101 -17.97 15.86 13.43
C PRO A 101 -19.46 16.08 13.72
N LEU A 102 -20.14 16.84 12.85
CA LEU A 102 -21.59 17.04 12.86
C LEU A 102 -22.15 16.71 11.47
N ALA A 103 -23.02 15.71 11.41
CA ALA A 103 -23.70 15.33 10.16
C ALA A 103 -24.84 16.30 9.78
N THR A 104 -25.36 17.05 10.75
CA THR A 104 -26.41 18.05 10.54
C THR A 104 -26.09 19.31 11.33
N ILE A 105 -26.16 20.46 10.67
CA ILE A 105 -25.95 21.78 11.26
C ILE A 105 -27.24 22.58 11.11
N LYS A 106 -27.78 23.08 12.24
CA LYS A 106 -28.91 24.01 12.23
C LYS A 106 -28.41 25.43 12.05
N LEU A 107 -29.06 26.19 11.18
CA LEU A 107 -28.65 27.54 10.80
C LEU A 107 -29.73 28.56 11.13
N GLN A 108 -29.28 29.77 11.44
CA GLN A 108 -30.17 30.92 11.51
C GLN A 108 -30.29 31.56 10.12
N LYS A 109 -31.13 32.60 10.03
CA LYS A 109 -31.13 33.46 8.85
C LYS A 109 -29.74 34.09 8.69
N GLY A 110 -29.17 34.01 7.51
CA GLY A 110 -27.88 34.64 7.24
C GLY A 110 -27.21 34.12 6.00
N ASN A 111 -25.98 34.57 5.82
CA ASN A 111 -25.09 34.15 4.75
C ASN A 111 -23.96 33.33 5.37
N TYR A 112 -23.68 32.19 4.76
CA TYR A 112 -22.68 31.25 5.25
C TYR A 112 -21.70 30.87 4.16
N THR A 113 -20.44 30.65 4.52
CA THR A 113 -19.42 30.07 3.63
C THR A 113 -19.28 28.57 3.90
N ALA A 114 -18.75 27.82 2.94
CA ALA A 114 -18.48 26.39 3.12
C ALA A 114 -17.59 26.10 4.35
N ALA A 115 -16.63 26.98 4.64
CA ALA A 115 -15.71 26.86 5.77
C ALA A 115 -16.41 26.85 7.14
N GLN A 116 -17.60 27.46 7.24
CA GLN A 116 -18.39 27.44 8.47
C GLN A 116 -19.09 26.10 8.71
N PHE A 117 -19.19 25.25 7.69
CA PHE A 117 -19.75 23.90 7.80
C PHE A 117 -18.64 22.87 8.00
N LEU A 118 -17.54 23.02 7.28
CA LEU A 118 -16.35 22.19 7.42
C LEU A 118 -15.13 22.98 6.95
N ASP A 119 -14.03 22.98 7.72
CA ASP A 119 -12.78 23.66 7.36
C ASP A 119 -11.81 22.72 6.62
N ARG A 120 -11.79 21.45 7.02
CA ARG A 120 -10.90 20.42 6.49
C ARG A 120 -11.57 19.05 6.38
N LEU A 121 -11.06 18.22 5.48
CA LEU A 121 -11.36 16.79 5.43
C LEU A 121 -10.16 16.00 5.91
N THR A 122 -10.38 14.97 6.73
CA THR A 122 -9.32 14.03 7.09
C THR A 122 -9.44 12.78 6.23
N VAL A 123 -8.38 12.48 5.49
CA VAL A 123 -8.26 11.29 4.64
C VAL A 123 -7.27 10.33 5.29
N THR A 124 -7.67 9.08 5.45
CA THR A 124 -6.78 7.99 5.87
C THR A 124 -6.48 7.12 4.67
N ALA A 125 -5.20 6.89 4.40
CA ALA A 125 -4.72 6.01 3.34
C ALA A 125 -3.92 4.86 3.96
N ARG A 126 -4.33 3.62 3.72
CA ARG A 126 -3.69 2.43 4.29
C ARG A 126 -3.33 1.42 3.20
N PRO A 127 -2.10 0.90 3.17
CA PRO A 127 -1.74 -0.15 2.23
C PRO A 127 -2.46 -1.44 2.63
N VAL A 128 -2.99 -2.16 1.64
CA VAL A 128 -3.70 -3.43 1.85
C VAL A 128 -3.15 -4.49 0.90
N ALA A 129 -3.38 -5.75 1.26
CA ALA A 129 -2.99 -6.88 0.41
C ALA A 129 -3.69 -6.79 -0.96
N PRO A 130 -3.09 -7.40 -2.01
CA PRO A 130 -3.70 -7.47 -3.33
C PRO A 130 -5.14 -7.98 -3.29
N THR A 131 -6.05 -7.24 -3.92
CA THR A 131 -7.48 -7.55 -3.94
C THR A 131 -8.12 -7.11 -5.25
N GLN A 132 -9.31 -7.62 -5.55
CA GLN A 132 -10.04 -7.20 -6.74
C GLN A 132 -10.68 -5.84 -6.51
N THR A 133 -10.37 -4.87 -7.37
CA THR A 133 -11.04 -3.57 -7.42
C THR A 133 -11.17 -3.10 -8.87
N LYS A 134 -12.25 -2.37 -9.15
CA LYS A 134 -12.45 -1.68 -10.44
C LYS A 134 -11.87 -0.26 -10.45
N ARG A 135 -11.37 0.21 -9.30
CA ARG A 135 -10.80 1.54 -9.14
C ARG A 135 -9.31 1.44 -9.38
N VAL A 136 -8.87 1.86 -10.56
CA VAL A 136 -7.47 1.80 -11.00
C VAL A 136 -7.00 3.22 -11.25
N ALA A 137 -5.91 3.60 -10.59
CA ALA A 137 -5.23 4.86 -10.81
C ALA A 137 -4.49 4.83 -12.14
N ILE A 138 -4.40 5.97 -12.81
CA ILE A 138 -3.65 6.16 -14.05
C ILE A 138 -2.42 7.01 -13.68
N ASP A 139 -1.22 6.51 -13.97
CA ASP A 139 0.04 7.20 -13.67
C ASP A 139 0.18 7.66 -12.21
N GLY A 140 -0.31 6.85 -11.27
CA GLY A 140 -0.26 7.15 -9.84
C GLY A 140 -1.37 8.09 -9.35
N GLU A 141 -2.31 8.50 -10.22
CA GLU A 141 -3.39 9.42 -9.90
C GLU A 141 -4.78 8.77 -10.00
N TYR A 142 -5.66 9.10 -9.03
CA TYR A 142 -7.04 8.64 -9.03
C TYR A 142 -8.00 9.73 -8.54
N LEU A 143 -9.04 10.01 -9.33
CA LEU A 143 -10.10 10.94 -8.94
C LEU A 143 -11.17 10.24 -8.11
N LEU A 144 -11.24 10.58 -6.83
CA LEU A 144 -12.32 10.19 -5.94
C LEU A 144 -13.46 11.21 -6.03
N GLU A 145 -14.49 10.87 -6.79
CA GLU A 145 -15.63 11.75 -6.98
C GLU A 145 -16.52 11.83 -5.73
N SER A 146 -17.06 13.02 -5.45
CA SER A 146 -18.03 13.22 -4.35
C SER A 146 -17.50 12.75 -3.00
N ALA A 147 -16.22 12.99 -2.75
CA ALA A 147 -15.54 12.70 -1.49
C ALA A 147 -16.26 13.28 -0.28
N MET A 148 -16.87 14.46 -0.44
CA MET A 148 -17.73 15.10 0.54
C MET A 148 -18.88 15.78 -0.17
N VAL A 149 -20.08 15.70 0.42
CA VAL A 149 -21.25 16.44 -0.04
C VAL A 149 -21.85 17.22 1.12
N ILE A 150 -22.22 18.47 0.83
CA ILE A 150 -22.92 19.37 1.74
C ILE A 150 -24.22 19.78 1.06
N SER A 151 -25.36 19.42 1.65
CA SER A 151 -26.69 19.66 1.07
C SER A 151 -27.60 20.39 2.06
N ALA A 152 -28.44 21.29 1.58
CA ALA A 152 -29.47 21.93 2.37
C ALA A 152 -30.67 21.01 2.60
N GLY A 153 -31.32 21.15 3.76
CA GLY A 153 -32.61 20.53 4.04
C GLY A 153 -33.79 21.30 3.44
N SER A 154 -34.84 20.58 3.01
CA SER A 154 -36.10 21.13 2.51
C SER A 154 -37.26 21.01 3.52
N GLY A 155 -37.99 22.11 3.74
CA GLY A 155 -38.92 22.34 4.86
C GLY A 155 -40.34 21.74 4.77
N THR A 156 -40.61 20.67 4.01
CA THR A 156 -41.98 20.09 4.01
C THR A 156 -42.08 18.62 4.39
N SER A 157 -41.12 17.74 4.08
CA SER A 157 -41.09 16.35 4.62
C SER A 157 -39.91 15.50 4.14
N GLY A 158 -38.78 16.08 3.71
CA GLY A 158 -37.80 15.29 2.94
C GLY A 158 -36.32 15.67 3.03
N SER A 159 -35.85 16.51 3.95
CA SER A 159 -34.43 16.92 3.98
C SER A 159 -33.46 15.75 4.21
N LEU A 160 -33.61 15.07 5.35
CA LEU A 160 -32.72 13.99 5.76
C LEU A 160 -33.04 12.67 5.02
N GLY A 161 -34.32 12.36 4.84
CA GLY A 161 -34.76 11.14 4.16
C GLY A 161 -34.30 11.08 2.70
N GLU A 162 -34.38 12.20 1.97
CA GLU A 162 -33.91 12.29 0.58
C GLU A 162 -32.39 12.23 0.51
N PHE A 163 -31.68 12.91 1.42
CA PHE A 163 -30.23 12.79 1.54
C PHE A 163 -29.81 11.34 1.76
N LEU A 164 -30.44 10.64 2.71
CA LEU A 164 -30.17 9.22 2.98
C LEU A 164 -30.49 8.31 1.80
N ARG A 165 -31.60 8.54 1.09
CA ARG A 165 -31.96 7.79 -0.12
C ARG A 165 -30.92 7.95 -1.23
N ARG A 166 -30.45 9.19 -1.45
CA ARG A 166 -29.41 9.53 -2.42
C ARG A 166 -28.05 8.97 -2.03
N PHE A 167 -27.75 8.99 -0.73
CA PHE A 167 -26.56 8.36 -0.16
C PHE A 167 -26.56 6.84 -0.39
N ILE A 168 -27.67 6.16 -0.14
CA ILE A 168 -27.80 4.73 -0.46
C ILE A 168 -27.62 4.49 -1.97
N THR A 169 -28.22 5.32 -2.83
CA THR A 169 -28.05 5.23 -4.29
C THR A 169 -26.60 5.39 -4.71
N PHE A 170 -25.86 6.32 -4.08
CA PHE A 170 -24.42 6.48 -4.28
C PHE A 170 -23.67 5.20 -3.93
N LEU A 171 -23.94 4.61 -2.76
CA LEU A 171 -23.24 3.40 -2.30
C LEU A 171 -23.38 2.24 -3.31
N PHE A 172 -24.50 2.15 -4.02
CA PHE A 172 -24.71 1.14 -5.07
C PHE A 172 -24.13 1.51 -6.44
N THR A 173 -24.15 2.79 -6.82
CA THR A 173 -23.79 3.23 -8.18
C THR A 173 -22.39 3.83 -8.30
N GLY A 174 -21.79 4.21 -7.18
CA GLY A 174 -20.54 4.96 -7.11
C GLY A 174 -20.64 6.40 -7.59
N LYS A 175 -21.86 6.91 -7.87
CA LYS A 175 -22.09 8.26 -8.39
C LYS A 175 -23.12 9.00 -7.56
N TRP A 176 -22.84 10.26 -7.24
CA TRP A 176 -23.75 11.07 -6.43
C TRP A 176 -24.89 11.58 -7.31
N PRO A 177 -26.15 11.22 -7.01
CA PRO A 177 -27.27 11.72 -7.79
C PRO A 177 -27.52 13.18 -7.40
N ALA A 178 -26.83 14.12 -8.05
CA ALA A 178 -26.86 15.55 -7.72
C ALA A 178 -28.28 16.13 -7.69
N SER A 179 -28.51 17.11 -6.82
CA SER A 179 -29.80 17.77 -6.62
C SER A 179 -29.60 19.28 -6.53
N GLU A 180 -30.65 20.04 -6.83
CA GLU A 180 -30.71 21.49 -6.62
C GLU A 180 -30.49 21.92 -5.16
N ASN A 181 -30.66 21.00 -4.20
CA ASN A 181 -30.41 21.25 -2.78
C ASN A 181 -28.96 21.00 -2.37
N ASP A 182 -28.10 20.51 -3.27
CA ASP A 182 -26.68 20.37 -2.98
C ASP A 182 -25.99 21.72 -3.05
N LEU A 183 -25.32 22.09 -1.97
CA LEU A 183 -24.63 23.36 -1.85
C LEU A 183 -23.19 23.21 -2.34
N TYR A 184 -22.47 22.25 -1.79
CA TYR A 184 -21.05 22.07 -2.06
C TYR A 184 -20.71 20.59 -2.27
N GLN A 185 -19.81 20.34 -3.20
CA GLN A 185 -19.26 19.01 -3.45
C GLN A 185 -17.74 19.08 -3.56
N VAL A 186 -17.07 18.14 -2.91
CA VAL A 186 -15.62 18.01 -2.97
C VAL A 186 -15.29 16.72 -3.71
N HIS A 187 -14.42 16.82 -4.70
CA HIS A 187 -13.73 15.67 -5.29
C HIS A 187 -12.30 15.68 -4.78
N LEU A 188 -11.68 14.51 -4.62
CA LEU A 188 -10.27 14.42 -4.23
C LEU A 188 -9.46 13.80 -5.37
N ASN A 189 -8.43 14.50 -5.80
CA ASN A 189 -7.39 13.91 -6.63
C ASN A 189 -6.38 13.24 -5.69
N LEU A 190 -6.28 11.93 -5.78
CA LEU A 190 -5.37 11.11 -4.99
C LEU A 190 -4.12 10.88 -5.83
N THR A 191 -2.95 11.31 -5.35
CA THR A 191 -1.67 11.10 -6.03
C THR A 191 -0.76 10.27 -5.13
N LEU A 192 -0.21 9.18 -5.64
CA LEU A 192 0.74 8.32 -4.93
C LEU A 192 2.15 8.48 -5.50
N ASP A 193 3.05 9.09 -4.73
CA ASP A 193 4.50 9.01 -4.95
C ASP A 193 5.01 7.68 -4.40
N TYR A 194 5.21 6.71 -5.30
CA TYR A 194 5.61 5.35 -4.95
C TYR A 194 7.05 5.09 -5.39
N LYS A 195 7.89 4.69 -4.43
CA LYS A 195 9.25 4.23 -4.68
C LYS A 195 9.45 2.83 -4.12
N ALA A 196 9.51 1.83 -4.99
CA ALA A 196 9.70 0.45 -4.58
C ALA A 196 11.01 0.27 -3.79
N THR A 197 10.97 -0.47 -2.67
CA THR A 197 12.17 -0.86 -1.95
C THR A 197 13.08 -1.70 -2.85
N THR A 198 14.35 -1.33 -2.93
CA THR A 198 15.39 -2.06 -3.64
C THR A 198 16.57 -2.27 -2.71
N CYS A 199 17.35 -3.33 -2.91
CA CYS A 199 18.52 -3.61 -2.08
C CYS A 199 19.69 -4.05 -2.95
N GLN A 200 20.91 -3.80 -2.48
CA GLN A 200 22.15 -4.17 -3.15
C GLN A 200 23.14 -4.74 -2.14
N PHE A 201 23.87 -5.78 -2.54
CA PHE A 201 24.99 -6.33 -1.78
C PHE A 201 26.30 -5.60 -2.12
N THR A 202 27.11 -5.28 -1.11
CA THR A 202 28.36 -4.50 -1.28
C THR A 202 29.64 -5.32 -1.05
N ASP A 203 29.58 -6.39 -0.25
CA ASP A 203 30.72 -7.29 0.02
C ASP A 203 30.38 -8.74 -0.35
N THR A 204 30.78 -9.15 -1.56
CA THR A 204 30.42 -10.44 -2.16
C THR A 204 31.60 -11.39 -2.37
N LEU A 205 32.82 -10.99 -2.00
CA LEU A 205 34.02 -11.81 -2.22
C LEU A 205 34.29 -12.72 -1.02
N ILE A 206 34.26 -14.04 -1.24
CA ILE A 206 34.61 -15.03 -0.22
C ILE A 206 35.97 -15.61 -0.56
N ARG A 207 36.92 -15.55 0.38
CA ARG A 207 38.25 -16.16 0.24
C ARG A 207 38.33 -17.41 1.10
N LEU A 208 38.44 -18.58 0.47
CA LEU A 208 38.67 -19.82 1.19
C LEU A 208 40.14 -19.91 1.65
N PRO A 209 40.41 -20.52 2.82
CA PRO A 209 41.78 -20.82 3.21
C PRO A 209 42.43 -21.77 2.19
N PRO A 210 43.76 -21.65 1.97
CA PRO A 210 44.47 -22.58 1.10
C PRO A 210 44.37 -24.00 1.65
N LEU A 211 44.28 -24.99 0.75
CA LEU A 211 44.13 -26.40 1.09
C LEU A 211 45.19 -27.22 0.36
N SER A 212 45.89 -28.10 1.09
CA SER A 212 46.85 -29.03 0.48
C SER A 212 46.13 -30.17 -0.23
N ILE A 213 46.70 -30.68 -1.32
CA ILE A 213 46.19 -31.88 -2.01
C ILE A 213 46.17 -33.09 -1.07
N SER A 214 47.13 -33.19 -0.15
CA SER A 214 47.17 -34.26 0.86
C SER A 214 45.89 -34.30 1.70
N ASP A 215 45.29 -33.13 1.93
CA ASP A 215 44.20 -32.92 2.88
C ASP A 215 42.83 -32.98 2.21
N LEU A 216 42.79 -33.13 0.88
CA LEU A 216 41.54 -33.41 0.17
C LEU A 216 40.94 -34.72 0.71
N THR A 217 39.63 -34.85 0.62
CA THR A 217 38.93 -36.12 0.85
C THR A 217 38.96 -36.99 -0.43
N GLN A 218 38.55 -38.26 -0.34
CA GLN A 218 38.38 -39.08 -1.55
C GLN A 218 37.21 -38.59 -2.42
N GLY A 219 36.22 -37.98 -1.78
CA GLY A 219 35.06 -37.35 -2.40
C GLY A 219 34.22 -36.63 -1.34
N GLY A 220 33.34 -35.73 -1.79
CA GLY A 220 32.45 -34.99 -0.91
C GLY A 220 33.04 -33.69 -0.35
N ALA A 221 32.35 -33.12 0.63
CA ALA A 221 32.74 -31.85 1.25
C ALA A 221 34.01 -31.99 2.10
N VAL A 222 34.88 -30.98 2.03
CA VAL A 222 36.07 -30.85 2.88
C VAL A 222 35.73 -29.94 4.05
N THR A 223 35.75 -30.49 5.27
CA THR A 223 35.32 -29.78 6.49
C THR A 223 36.46 -29.05 7.20
N SER A 224 37.72 -29.35 6.87
CA SER A 224 38.91 -28.74 7.50
C SER A 224 39.21 -27.31 7.04
N ALA A 225 38.61 -26.87 5.93
CA ALA A 225 38.90 -25.61 5.26
C ALA A 225 37.60 -24.89 4.84
N ILE A 226 36.93 -24.29 5.82
CA ILE A 226 35.68 -23.52 5.63
C ILE A 226 35.95 -22.05 5.92
N ALA A 227 35.50 -21.17 5.03
CA ALA A 227 35.47 -19.73 5.24
C ALA A 227 34.07 -19.29 5.68
N ASN A 228 34.02 -18.44 6.71
CA ASN A 228 32.81 -17.77 7.15
C ASN A 228 32.73 -16.40 6.47
N HIS A 229 31.56 -16.04 5.96
CA HIS A 229 31.31 -14.74 5.36
C HIS A 229 29.92 -14.24 5.72
N SER A 230 29.71 -12.94 5.64
CA SER A 230 28.39 -12.33 5.84
C SER A 230 28.07 -11.47 4.64
N LEU A 231 27.04 -11.84 3.88
CA LEU A 231 26.56 -11.00 2.79
C LEU A 231 25.80 -9.83 3.39
N VAL A 232 26.30 -8.61 3.17
CA VAL A 232 25.68 -7.37 3.67
C VAL A 232 24.89 -6.71 2.55
N ALA A 233 23.59 -6.53 2.76
CA ALA A 233 22.70 -5.80 1.87
C ALA A 233 22.36 -4.43 2.45
N GLN A 234 22.36 -3.41 1.60
CA GLN A 234 21.86 -2.07 1.86
C GLN A 234 20.61 -1.83 1.04
N CYS A 235 19.58 -1.23 1.64
CA CYS A 235 18.27 -1.04 1.03
C CYS A 235 17.86 0.43 0.95
N ASP A 236 17.28 0.78 -0.20
CA ASP A 236 16.78 2.10 -0.52
C ASP A 236 15.25 2.13 -0.55
N SER A 237 14.70 3.36 -0.55
CA SER A 237 13.24 3.59 -0.66
C SER A 237 12.42 2.81 0.38
N LEU A 238 12.95 2.67 1.59
CA LEU A 238 12.24 2.15 2.75
C LEU A 238 11.17 3.14 3.23
N SER A 239 10.12 2.61 3.83
CA SER A 239 9.06 3.36 4.49
C SER A 239 9.46 3.72 5.92
N GLY A 240 9.15 4.94 6.35
CA GLY A 240 9.44 5.46 7.68
C GLY A 240 10.81 6.12 7.83
N ASP A 241 11.02 6.71 9.02
CA ASP A 241 12.30 7.30 9.41
C ASP A 241 13.35 6.21 9.72
N ASP A 242 14.60 6.62 9.97
CA ASP A 242 15.72 5.69 10.18
C ASP A 242 15.51 4.74 11.37
N SER A 243 14.64 5.09 12.34
CA SER A 243 14.30 4.23 13.48
C SER A 243 13.20 3.20 13.18
N ARG A 244 12.47 3.37 12.06
CA ARG A 244 11.36 2.52 11.63
C ARG A 244 11.40 2.20 10.13
N ALA A 245 12.61 2.16 9.55
CA ALA A 245 12.79 1.92 8.13
C ALA A 245 12.29 0.50 7.77
N GLN A 246 11.19 0.44 7.03
CA GLN A 246 10.47 -0.79 6.70
C GLN A 246 10.46 -1.04 5.20
N THR A 247 10.50 -2.32 4.82
CA THR A 247 10.34 -2.71 3.42
C THR A 247 8.91 -2.44 2.95
N ASN A 248 8.73 -1.93 1.74
CA ASN A 248 7.40 -1.78 1.13
C ASN A 248 7.06 -2.90 0.14
N ARG A 249 7.93 -3.91 0.03
CA ARG A 249 7.77 -5.14 -0.76
C ARG A 249 8.32 -6.33 0.02
N THR A 250 7.89 -7.52 -0.31
CA THR A 250 8.54 -8.77 0.11
C THR A 250 9.82 -8.96 -0.69
N LEU A 251 10.89 -9.40 -0.03
CA LEU A 251 12.17 -9.71 -0.64
C LEU A 251 12.48 -11.19 -0.42
N ARG A 252 12.86 -11.86 -1.50
CA ARG A 252 13.31 -13.25 -1.47
C ARG A 252 14.71 -13.32 -2.09
N VAL A 253 15.68 -13.74 -1.29
CA VAL A 253 17.08 -13.88 -1.74
C VAL A 253 17.38 -15.33 -2.06
N THR A 254 17.93 -15.57 -3.24
CA THR A 254 18.37 -16.89 -3.72
C THR A 254 19.76 -16.79 -4.36
N LEU A 255 20.42 -17.93 -4.55
CA LEU A 255 21.71 -18.01 -5.25
C LEU A 255 21.56 -18.83 -6.52
N SER A 256 22.29 -18.48 -7.59
CA SER A 256 22.34 -19.24 -8.84
C SER A 256 23.75 -19.29 -9.44
N SER A 257 24.02 -20.29 -10.27
CA SER A 257 25.24 -20.34 -11.08
C SER A 257 24.97 -21.15 -12.35
N ASP A 258 25.64 -20.78 -13.43
CA ASP A 258 25.61 -21.52 -14.70
C ASP A 258 26.63 -22.68 -14.72
N ALA A 259 27.57 -22.69 -13.78
CA ALA A 259 28.66 -23.66 -13.69
C ALA A 259 28.43 -24.62 -12.51
N LEU A 260 27.32 -25.36 -12.52
CA LEU A 260 27.02 -26.34 -11.47
C LEU A 260 27.45 -27.75 -11.87
N LEU A 261 27.81 -28.57 -10.88
CA LEU A 261 28.02 -30.00 -11.10
C LEU A 261 26.66 -30.64 -11.49
N PRO A 262 26.53 -31.31 -12.66
CA PRO A 262 25.22 -31.71 -13.21
C PRO A 262 24.35 -32.55 -12.25
N GLU A 263 24.97 -33.48 -11.53
CA GLU A 263 24.29 -34.37 -10.59
C GLU A 263 24.18 -33.81 -9.16
N ASN A 264 24.75 -32.63 -8.91
CA ASN A 264 24.76 -32.01 -7.59
C ASN A 264 24.75 -30.47 -7.70
N PRO A 265 23.56 -29.84 -7.77
CA PRO A 265 23.41 -28.38 -7.89
C PRO A 265 23.83 -27.59 -6.65
N ARG A 266 24.42 -28.24 -5.64
CA ARG A 266 25.04 -27.60 -4.47
C ARG A 266 26.52 -27.32 -4.68
N VAL A 267 27.10 -27.82 -5.77
CA VAL A 267 28.52 -27.73 -6.07
C VAL A 267 28.73 -26.82 -7.27
N VAL A 268 29.47 -25.74 -7.05
CA VAL A 268 29.88 -24.78 -8.07
C VAL A 268 31.24 -25.20 -8.62
N LEU A 269 31.31 -25.34 -9.94
CA LEU A 269 32.53 -25.67 -10.65
C LEU A 269 33.37 -24.40 -10.83
N PRO A 270 34.71 -24.52 -10.71
CA PRO A 270 35.59 -23.42 -10.98
C PRO A 270 35.59 -23.09 -12.49
N HIS A 271 35.66 -21.81 -12.84
CA HIS A 271 35.76 -21.38 -14.25
C HIS A 271 37.19 -21.53 -14.81
N SER A 272 38.17 -21.70 -13.93
CA SER A 272 39.57 -21.92 -14.25
C SER A 272 40.22 -22.83 -13.23
N GLY A 273 41.21 -23.61 -13.66
CA GLY A 273 41.89 -24.59 -12.83
C GLY A 273 41.64 -26.01 -13.30
N THR A 274 42.31 -26.97 -12.66
CA THR A 274 42.16 -28.39 -12.98
C THR A 274 40.88 -28.95 -12.38
N GLY A 275 40.33 -29.98 -13.02
CA GLY A 275 39.08 -30.60 -12.58
C GLY A 275 39.21 -31.30 -11.21
N GLY A 276 38.09 -31.71 -10.65
CA GLY A 276 38.04 -32.57 -9.48
C GLY A 276 37.70 -31.92 -8.15
N VAL A 277 37.87 -30.60 -8.03
CA VAL A 277 37.50 -29.81 -6.85
C VAL A 277 36.61 -28.65 -7.28
N GLY A 278 35.52 -28.44 -6.55
CA GLY A 278 34.63 -27.29 -6.69
C GLY A 278 34.35 -26.65 -5.33
N PHE A 279 33.36 -25.79 -5.30
CA PHE A 279 32.95 -25.05 -4.10
C PHE A 279 31.55 -25.47 -3.67
N ILE A 280 31.32 -25.49 -2.37
CA ILE A 280 30.01 -25.72 -1.77
C ILE A 280 29.72 -24.60 -0.78
N LEU A 281 28.48 -24.11 -0.81
CA LEU A 281 28.01 -23.05 0.08
C LEU A 281 27.05 -23.63 1.12
N TYR A 282 27.08 -23.07 2.32
CA TYR A 282 26.22 -23.43 3.43
C TYR A 282 25.52 -22.20 4.00
N ASN A 283 24.31 -22.41 4.50
CA ASN A 283 23.59 -21.40 5.28
C ASN A 283 24.16 -21.31 6.72
N GLU A 284 23.64 -20.38 7.51
CA GLU A 284 24.01 -20.19 8.92
C GLU A 284 23.92 -21.47 9.77
N GLN A 285 22.99 -22.38 9.45
CA GLN A 285 22.83 -23.68 10.13
C GLN A 285 23.77 -24.75 9.58
N GLN A 286 24.77 -24.37 8.78
CA GLN A 286 25.73 -25.24 8.10
C GLN A 286 25.09 -26.31 7.20
N GLN A 287 23.91 -26.02 6.66
CA GLN A 287 23.23 -26.89 5.69
C GLN A 287 23.62 -26.46 4.26
N PRO A 288 23.93 -27.43 3.37
CA PRO A 288 24.24 -27.12 1.97
C PRO A 288 23.13 -26.34 1.27
N ILE A 289 23.50 -25.22 0.64
CA ILE A 289 22.59 -24.41 -0.17
C ILE A 289 22.48 -25.04 -1.56
N THR A 290 21.25 -25.19 -2.05
CA THR A 290 21.02 -25.58 -3.45
C THR A 290 20.99 -24.32 -4.30
N LEU A 291 21.85 -24.24 -5.32
CA LEU A 291 21.89 -23.12 -6.24
C LEU A 291 20.92 -23.34 -7.39
N GLY A 292 20.32 -22.26 -7.88
CA GLY A 292 19.49 -22.25 -9.07
C GLY A 292 20.32 -22.44 -10.33
N GLY A 293 19.80 -23.24 -11.25
CA GLY A 293 20.36 -23.50 -12.58
C GLY A 293 19.33 -24.20 -13.46
N ALA A 294 19.73 -24.65 -14.66
CA ALA A 294 18.81 -25.23 -15.64
C ALA A 294 17.96 -26.43 -15.12
N ALA A 295 18.46 -27.16 -14.12
CA ALA A 295 17.83 -28.37 -13.60
C ALA A 295 17.41 -28.29 -12.11
N ALA A 296 17.64 -27.17 -11.42
CA ALA A 296 17.47 -27.10 -9.97
C ALA A 296 16.76 -25.81 -9.52
N GLN A 297 15.80 -25.98 -8.60
CA GLN A 297 15.16 -24.86 -7.91
C GLN A 297 16.07 -24.37 -6.79
N PRO A 298 16.36 -23.06 -6.72
CA PRO A 298 17.25 -22.52 -5.70
C PRO A 298 16.62 -22.57 -4.31
N SER A 299 17.46 -22.77 -3.29
CA SER A 299 17.07 -22.54 -1.90
C SER A 299 16.87 -21.04 -1.64
N VAL A 300 15.84 -20.71 -0.87
CA VAL A 300 15.67 -19.34 -0.32
C VAL A 300 16.59 -19.19 0.87
N ILE A 301 17.62 -18.35 0.72
CA ILE A 301 18.60 -18.10 1.78
C ILE A 301 18.16 -16.96 2.72
N ARG A 302 17.22 -16.12 2.27
CA ARG A 302 16.58 -15.10 3.10
C ARG A 302 15.19 -14.76 2.55
N LEU A 303 14.21 -14.64 3.44
CA LEU A 303 12.89 -14.10 3.16
C LEU A 303 12.63 -12.93 4.10
N ILE A 304 12.32 -11.77 3.55
CA ILE A 304 11.96 -10.56 4.30
C ILE A 304 10.56 -10.17 3.86
N PRO A 305 9.53 -10.44 4.68
CA PRO A 305 8.16 -10.00 4.38
C PRO A 305 8.06 -8.49 4.19
N GLN A 306 7.05 -8.05 3.44
CA GLN A 306 6.66 -6.65 3.41
C GLN A 306 6.45 -6.09 4.84
N TRP A 307 6.81 -4.83 5.04
CA TRP A 307 6.74 -4.10 6.32
C TRP A 307 7.68 -4.61 7.41
N THR A 308 8.65 -5.44 7.06
CA THR A 308 9.72 -5.82 8.00
C THR A 308 10.63 -4.62 8.24
N THR A 309 10.86 -4.30 9.51
CA THR A 309 11.82 -3.28 9.91
C THR A 309 13.24 -3.77 9.62
N LEU A 310 14.03 -2.95 8.91
CA LEU A 310 15.43 -3.16 8.62
C LEU A 310 16.27 -2.15 9.39
N PRO A 311 16.84 -2.54 10.55
CA PRO A 311 17.80 -1.70 11.26
C PRO A 311 18.93 -1.28 10.32
N GLU A 312 19.40 -0.04 10.46
CA GLU A 312 20.49 0.51 9.62
C GLU A 312 20.19 0.44 8.10
N ARG A 313 18.90 0.34 7.74
CA ARG A 313 18.43 0.26 6.36
C ARG A 313 18.98 -0.93 5.57
N GLY A 314 19.33 -2.02 6.25
CA GLY A 314 19.95 -3.18 5.63
C GLY A 314 19.65 -4.50 6.34
N PHE A 315 20.26 -5.57 5.82
CA PHE A 315 20.26 -6.87 6.48
C PHE A 315 21.52 -7.66 6.12
N ASN A 316 21.81 -8.68 6.92
CA ASN A 316 22.91 -9.60 6.69
C ASN A 316 22.43 -11.03 6.48
N ILE A 317 23.22 -11.81 5.73
CA ILE A 317 23.03 -13.26 5.57
C ILE A 317 24.36 -13.95 5.86
N PRO A 318 24.49 -14.64 7.01
CA PRO A 318 25.63 -15.49 7.28
C PRO A 318 25.68 -16.65 6.28
N ILE A 319 26.83 -16.85 5.66
CA ILE A 319 27.10 -17.94 4.74
C ILE A 319 28.47 -18.55 5.03
N HIS A 320 28.63 -19.83 4.70
CA HIS A 320 29.92 -20.50 4.77
C HIS A 320 30.27 -21.08 3.41
N ALA A 321 31.55 -21.08 3.07
CA ALA A 321 32.06 -21.66 1.83
C ALA A 321 33.14 -22.68 2.13
N GLY A 322 33.09 -23.82 1.45
CA GLY A 322 34.09 -24.88 1.55
C GLY A 322 34.41 -25.49 0.20
N TYR A 323 35.43 -26.35 0.17
CA TYR A 323 35.77 -27.14 -1.00
C TYR A 323 34.93 -28.41 -1.07
N TYR A 324 34.66 -28.88 -2.29
CA TYR A 324 33.98 -30.14 -2.57
C TYR A 324 34.77 -30.96 -3.58
N VAL A 325 35.16 -32.18 -3.23
CA VAL A 325 35.89 -33.10 -4.12
C VAL A 325 34.88 -33.95 -4.89
N TYR A 326 34.80 -33.74 -6.20
CA TYR A 326 33.96 -34.57 -7.09
C TYR A 326 34.78 -35.55 -7.93
N ASN A 327 36.08 -35.31 -8.12
CA ASN A 327 37.00 -36.26 -8.74
C ASN A 327 38.45 -36.03 -8.31
N ARG A 328 38.88 -36.70 -7.22
CA ARG A 328 40.23 -36.52 -6.66
C ARG A 328 41.35 -36.76 -7.68
N SER A 329 41.17 -37.70 -8.61
CA SER A 329 42.23 -38.07 -9.57
C SER A 329 42.59 -36.95 -10.55
N LEU A 330 41.69 -35.99 -10.74
CA LEU A 330 41.91 -34.84 -11.62
C LEU A 330 42.43 -33.60 -10.88
N ALA A 331 42.44 -33.61 -9.54
CA ALA A 331 42.82 -32.47 -8.73
C ALA A 331 44.32 -32.18 -8.82
N GLN A 332 44.68 -30.93 -9.16
CA GLN A 332 46.07 -30.47 -9.19
C GLN A 332 46.24 -29.14 -8.44
N PRO A 333 47.46 -28.76 -8.04
CA PRO A 333 47.69 -27.51 -7.33
C PRO A 333 47.42 -26.33 -8.27
N GLY A 334 46.76 -25.30 -7.75
CA GLY A 334 46.54 -24.07 -8.50
C GLY A 334 45.43 -23.21 -7.90
N PRO A 335 45.28 -21.97 -8.40
CA PRO A 335 44.15 -21.12 -8.02
C PRO A 335 42.85 -21.70 -8.60
N LEU A 336 41.79 -21.65 -7.79
CA LEU A 336 40.43 -21.98 -8.18
C LEU A 336 39.57 -20.74 -7.94
N GLU A 337 38.73 -20.41 -8.91
CA GLU A 337 37.83 -19.27 -8.85
C GLU A 337 36.48 -19.67 -9.47
N ALA A 338 35.39 -19.18 -8.87
CA ALA A 338 34.03 -19.45 -9.31
C ALA A 338 33.13 -18.26 -9.02
N ASN A 339 32.10 -18.10 -9.84
CA ASN A 339 31.10 -17.04 -9.69
C ASN A 339 29.73 -17.62 -9.33
N VAL A 340 29.06 -16.95 -8.40
CA VAL A 340 27.69 -17.21 -8.00
C VAL A 340 26.92 -15.89 -8.06
N THR A 341 25.74 -15.92 -8.64
CA THR A 341 24.83 -14.77 -8.69
C THR A 341 23.93 -14.77 -7.47
N ILE A 342 23.80 -13.60 -6.83
CA ILE A 342 22.81 -13.36 -5.79
C ILE A 342 21.58 -12.73 -6.45
N ASN A 343 20.44 -13.40 -6.37
CA ASN A 343 19.18 -12.89 -6.91
C ASN A 343 18.32 -12.35 -5.76
N ILE A 344 17.73 -11.17 -5.94
CA ILE A 344 16.72 -10.61 -5.05
C ILE A 344 15.42 -10.48 -5.85
N ASP A 345 14.47 -11.35 -5.53
CA ASP A 345 13.13 -11.33 -6.11
C ASP A 345 12.22 -10.41 -5.26
N TYR A 346 11.48 -9.53 -5.93
CA TYR A 346 10.51 -8.61 -5.34
C TYR A 346 9.08 -8.97 -5.77
N ASP A 347 8.10 -8.87 -4.87
CA ASP A 347 6.68 -9.17 -5.13
C ASP A 347 5.90 -8.05 -5.85
#